data_AF-A0A7Y2EIY2-F1
#
_entry.id   AF-A0A7Y2EIY2-F1
#
_cell.length_a   1.000
_cell.length_b   1.000
_cell.length_c   1.000
_cell.angle_alpha   90.00
_cell.angle_beta   90.00
_cell.angle_gamma   90.00
#
_symmetry.space_group_name_H-M   'P 1'
#
loop_
_entity.id
_entity.type
_entity.pdbx_description
1 polymer ?
#
loop_
_entity_poly.entity_id
_entity_poly.type
_entity_poly.pdbx_seq_one_letter_code
_entity_poly.pdbx_strand_id
1 'polypeptide(L)'
;VDNGLTFTTYYADSDGDTFGDPSSTVSTCDGAPAGYVTDNTDCDDTAAAVNPAATEICDGIDNDCDGLIDDADPSVSGQTTWYADTDGDTFGNLADSIVSCNQPAGYVADNTDCDDTNNTVYPGAPEIQCNGIDENCNGMADDVDSINPVCLTKDITVQLDGTGNASIVAADVDNGSSDNCGIDTMTVSPSNFNSSNTGDNIVTLTVTDLEGNSTQCTATVTVEDTLGIDDFNLNSVRITPNPFDSYIYVYLPLGLHNSDFEVKIFDLNGRIVYNHRMTSNGGRLEVNGLEQLEEAPYFIKITSKIGGNSIYKKLIKHE
;
A
#
# COMPACT_ATOMS: atom_id res chain seq x y z
N VAL A 1 -42.52 -61.63 -77.25
CA VAL A 1 -41.29 -61.07 -77.81
C VAL A 1 -40.85 -60.02 -76.84
N ASP A 2 -39.81 -60.31 -76.06
CA ASP A 2 -39.06 -59.27 -75.37
C ASP A 2 -38.38 -58.46 -76.49
N ASN A 3 -38.76 -57.19 -76.64
CA ASN A 3 -38.28 -56.32 -77.70
C ASN A 3 -36.84 -55.82 -77.47
N GLY A 4 -36.09 -56.43 -76.54
CA GLY A 4 -34.78 -55.93 -76.14
C GLY A 4 -34.90 -54.62 -75.36
N LEU A 5 -35.99 -54.45 -74.62
CA LEU A 5 -36.20 -53.28 -73.78
C LEU A 5 -35.39 -53.45 -72.49
N THR A 6 -34.43 -52.55 -72.28
CA THR A 6 -33.65 -52.50 -71.04
C THR A 6 -34.51 -51.83 -69.97
N PHE A 7 -34.77 -52.55 -68.88
CA PHE A 7 -35.39 -51.98 -67.69
C PHE A 7 -34.31 -51.33 -66.83
N THR A 8 -34.56 -50.09 -66.42
CA THR A 8 -33.74 -49.38 -65.44
C THR A 8 -34.52 -49.35 -64.12
N THR A 9 -33.82 -49.64 -63.02
CA THR A 9 -34.35 -49.48 -61.67
C THR A 9 -34.13 -48.02 -61.23
N TYR A 10 -35.19 -47.40 -60.72
CA TYR A 10 -35.18 -46.08 -60.10
C TYR A 10 -35.63 -46.20 -58.64
N TYR A 11 -35.21 -45.25 -57.83
CA TYR A 11 -35.36 -45.22 -56.36
C TYR A 11 -36.18 -44.00 -55.98
N ALA A 12 -37.10 -44.13 -55.03
CA ALA A 12 -37.92 -42.99 -54.60
C ALA A 12 -37.02 -41.90 -54.04
N ASP A 13 -37.32 -40.64 -54.38
CA ASP A 13 -36.66 -39.41 -53.92
C ASP A 13 -37.76 -38.55 -53.30
N SER A 14 -38.02 -38.76 -52.00
CA SER A 14 -39.20 -38.20 -51.33
C SER A 14 -38.99 -36.77 -50.82
N ASP A 15 -37.74 -36.37 -50.57
CA ASP A 15 -37.38 -35.03 -50.11
C ASP A 15 -36.83 -34.11 -51.22
N GLY A 16 -36.52 -34.66 -52.39
CA GLY A 16 -36.16 -33.93 -53.60
C GLY A 16 -34.69 -33.52 -53.70
N ASP A 17 -33.79 -34.21 -53.01
CA ASP A 17 -32.36 -33.89 -52.97
C ASP A 17 -31.51 -34.58 -54.05
N THR A 18 -32.15 -35.40 -54.88
CA THR A 18 -31.60 -36.16 -56.01
C THR A 18 -30.93 -37.49 -55.68
N PHE A 19 -30.90 -37.87 -54.41
CA PHE A 19 -30.59 -39.21 -53.95
C PHE A 19 -31.91 -39.96 -53.68
N GLY A 20 -31.87 -41.30 -53.57
CA GLY A 20 -33.11 -42.05 -53.40
C GLY A 20 -32.96 -43.30 -52.55
N ASP A 21 -34.08 -43.73 -51.98
CA ASP A 21 -34.18 -44.85 -51.04
C ASP A 21 -33.92 -46.22 -51.72
N PRO A 22 -32.85 -46.96 -51.35
CA PRO A 22 -32.56 -48.29 -51.90
C PRO A 22 -33.64 -49.34 -51.62
N SER A 23 -34.49 -49.11 -50.61
CA SER A 23 -35.60 -49.98 -50.21
C SER A 23 -36.91 -49.70 -50.96
N SER A 24 -37.02 -48.53 -51.59
CA SER A 24 -38.21 -48.09 -52.32
C SER A 24 -37.91 -47.94 -53.82
N THR A 25 -38.17 -49.01 -54.60
CA THR A 25 -37.74 -49.08 -56.01
C THR A 25 -38.87 -49.34 -56.99
N VAL A 26 -38.67 -48.86 -58.21
CA VAL A 26 -39.53 -49.13 -59.37
C VAL A 26 -38.68 -49.43 -60.60
N SER A 27 -39.02 -50.47 -61.37
CA SER A 27 -38.31 -50.82 -62.60
C SER A 27 -39.20 -50.55 -63.82
N THR A 28 -38.69 -49.77 -64.76
CA THR A 28 -39.43 -49.35 -65.97
C THR A 28 -38.51 -49.22 -67.19
N CYS A 29 -39.09 -49.32 -68.39
CA CYS A 29 -38.42 -49.05 -69.67
C CYS A 29 -38.78 -47.67 -70.27
N ASP A 30 -39.63 -46.89 -69.59
CA ASP A 30 -40.18 -45.62 -70.10
C ASP A 30 -39.48 -44.35 -69.52
N GLY A 31 -38.36 -44.53 -68.80
CA GLY A 31 -37.64 -43.45 -68.11
C GLY A 31 -38.04 -43.27 -66.64
N ALA A 32 -37.40 -42.32 -65.93
CA ALA A 32 -37.62 -42.08 -64.51
C ALA A 32 -39.05 -41.60 -64.22
N PRO A 33 -39.83 -42.30 -63.36
CA PRO A 33 -41.08 -41.75 -62.85
C PRO A 33 -40.86 -40.46 -62.04
N ALA A 34 -41.89 -39.63 -61.90
CA ALA A 34 -41.79 -38.42 -61.07
C ALA A 34 -41.55 -38.79 -59.59
N GLY A 35 -40.59 -38.12 -58.94
CA GLY A 35 -40.16 -38.44 -57.57
C GLY A 35 -39.30 -39.69 -57.46
N TYR A 36 -38.62 -40.08 -58.55
CA TYR A 36 -37.67 -41.19 -58.54
C TYR A 36 -36.36 -40.81 -59.27
N VAL A 37 -35.22 -41.26 -58.74
CA VAL A 37 -33.88 -41.02 -59.28
C VAL A 37 -33.13 -42.32 -59.55
N THR A 38 -31.99 -42.25 -60.24
CA THR A 38 -31.15 -43.43 -60.52
C THR A 38 -30.16 -43.74 -59.40
N ASP A 39 -29.85 -42.73 -58.59
CA ASP A 39 -28.99 -42.90 -57.43
C ASP A 39 -29.79 -43.56 -56.30
N ASN A 40 -29.13 -44.39 -55.50
CA ASN A 40 -29.77 -45.19 -54.44
C ASN A 40 -29.01 -45.13 -53.11
N THR A 41 -28.23 -44.07 -52.95
CA THR A 41 -27.26 -43.92 -51.88
C THR A 41 -27.77 -43.07 -50.73
N ASP A 42 -29.06 -42.70 -50.75
CA ASP A 42 -29.72 -41.96 -49.68
C ASP A 42 -29.94 -42.84 -48.44
N CYS A 43 -29.52 -42.33 -47.28
CA CYS A 43 -29.71 -43.00 -46.01
C CYS A 43 -30.94 -42.51 -45.21
N ASP A 44 -31.52 -41.34 -45.54
CA ASP A 44 -32.81 -40.86 -45.04
C ASP A 44 -33.57 -40.04 -46.11
N ASP A 45 -34.32 -40.75 -46.96
CA ASP A 45 -35.15 -40.21 -48.05
C ASP A 45 -36.25 -39.23 -47.60
N THR A 46 -36.35 -38.92 -46.30
CA THR A 46 -37.26 -37.92 -45.76
C THR A 46 -36.57 -36.60 -45.38
N ALA A 47 -35.25 -36.53 -45.48
CA ALA A 47 -34.42 -35.42 -45.03
C ALA A 47 -33.34 -35.02 -46.04
N ALA A 48 -33.62 -34.00 -46.86
CA ALA A 48 -32.74 -33.51 -47.93
C ALA A 48 -31.33 -33.01 -47.51
N ALA A 49 -31.04 -33.01 -46.22
CA ALA A 49 -29.73 -32.70 -45.65
C ALA A 49 -28.94 -33.97 -45.23
N VAL A 50 -29.49 -35.15 -45.48
CA VAL A 50 -28.96 -36.46 -45.10
C VAL A 50 -28.77 -37.28 -46.36
N ASN A 51 -27.66 -37.03 -47.05
CA ASN A 51 -27.31 -37.69 -48.31
C ASN A 51 -25.80 -37.67 -48.54
N PRO A 52 -25.27 -38.50 -49.46
CA PRO A 52 -23.82 -38.59 -49.72
C PRO A 52 -23.07 -37.35 -50.17
N ALA A 53 -23.77 -36.26 -50.48
CA ALA A 53 -23.17 -34.97 -50.82
C ALA A 53 -23.37 -33.91 -49.71
N ALA A 54 -24.03 -34.24 -48.62
CA ALA A 54 -24.19 -33.37 -47.47
C ALA A 54 -22.85 -33.15 -46.76
N THR A 55 -22.83 -32.15 -45.88
CA THR A 55 -21.70 -31.92 -44.98
C THR A 55 -22.08 -32.45 -43.63
N GLU A 56 -21.24 -33.30 -43.06
CA GLU A 56 -21.41 -33.76 -41.69
C GLU A 56 -21.33 -32.59 -40.69
N ILE A 57 -22.30 -32.52 -39.79
CA ILE A 57 -22.38 -31.52 -38.73
C ILE A 57 -22.64 -32.18 -37.38
N CYS A 58 -22.31 -31.47 -36.30
CA CYS A 58 -22.53 -31.94 -34.93
C CYS A 58 -24.03 -31.95 -34.54
N ASP A 59 -24.81 -32.91 -35.05
CA ASP A 59 -26.23 -33.08 -34.75
C ASP A 59 -26.62 -34.51 -34.33
N GLY A 60 -25.67 -35.45 -34.32
CA GLY A 60 -25.88 -36.85 -33.95
C GLY A 60 -26.48 -37.71 -35.06
N ILE A 61 -26.51 -37.22 -36.30
CA ILE A 61 -26.97 -37.92 -37.50
C ILE A 61 -25.77 -38.07 -38.45
N ASP A 62 -25.69 -39.21 -39.13
CA ASP A 62 -24.79 -39.42 -40.28
C ASP A 62 -25.38 -38.64 -41.47
N ASN A 63 -25.02 -37.37 -41.62
CA ASN A 63 -25.56 -36.50 -42.65
C ASN A 63 -25.02 -36.87 -44.03
N ASP A 64 -23.78 -37.32 -44.14
CA ASP A 64 -23.15 -37.64 -45.43
C ASP A 64 -23.20 -39.14 -45.82
N CYS A 65 -23.96 -39.93 -45.06
CA CYS A 65 -24.25 -41.34 -45.31
C CYS A 65 -22.99 -42.21 -45.47
N ASP A 66 -21.86 -41.85 -44.87
CA ASP A 66 -20.60 -42.60 -44.98
C ASP A 66 -20.46 -43.69 -43.89
N GLY A 67 -21.40 -43.72 -42.93
CA GLY A 67 -21.48 -44.65 -41.82
C GLY A 67 -20.75 -44.20 -40.56
N LEU A 68 -20.22 -42.98 -40.53
CA LEU A 68 -19.63 -42.32 -39.38
C LEU A 68 -20.57 -41.20 -38.89
N ILE A 69 -20.49 -40.87 -37.60
CA ILE A 69 -21.35 -39.85 -36.98
C ILE A 69 -20.48 -38.92 -36.14
N ASP A 70 -20.66 -37.62 -36.32
CA ASP A 70 -20.04 -36.55 -35.51
C ASP A 70 -18.51 -36.77 -35.33
N ASP A 71 -18.04 -36.89 -34.08
CA ASP A 71 -16.62 -37.06 -33.71
C ASP A 71 -15.98 -38.36 -34.26
N ALA A 72 -16.79 -39.31 -34.75
CA ALA A 72 -16.28 -40.49 -35.44
C ALA A 72 -15.99 -40.24 -36.93
N ASP A 73 -16.54 -39.17 -37.51
CA ASP A 73 -16.35 -38.78 -38.90
C ASP A 73 -15.21 -37.73 -39.06
N PRO A 74 -14.14 -38.03 -39.82
CA PRO A 74 -13.13 -37.04 -40.19
C PRO A 74 -13.63 -35.82 -40.99
N SER A 75 -14.81 -35.88 -41.60
CA SER A 75 -15.39 -34.83 -42.44
C SER A 75 -16.23 -33.80 -41.64
N VAL A 76 -16.56 -34.10 -40.39
CA VAL A 76 -17.43 -33.30 -39.52
C VAL A 76 -16.99 -31.83 -39.38
N SER A 77 -17.97 -30.95 -39.47
CA SER A 77 -17.85 -29.51 -39.29
C SER A 77 -18.68 -29.01 -38.10
N GLY A 78 -18.28 -27.89 -37.50
CA GLY A 78 -18.99 -27.28 -36.37
C GLY A 78 -18.56 -27.76 -34.99
N GLN A 79 -17.48 -28.54 -34.90
CA GLN A 79 -16.87 -28.93 -33.62
C GLN A 79 -16.43 -27.71 -32.81
N THR A 80 -16.53 -27.83 -31.48
CA THR A 80 -16.06 -26.80 -30.53
C THR A 80 -14.68 -27.17 -30.01
N THR A 81 -13.83 -26.17 -29.76
CA THR A 81 -12.59 -26.37 -29.01
C THR A 81 -12.88 -26.28 -27.52
N TRP A 82 -12.52 -27.33 -26.79
CA TRP A 82 -12.67 -27.46 -25.35
C TRP A 82 -11.29 -27.48 -24.70
N TYR A 83 -11.17 -26.90 -23.51
CA TYR A 83 -9.91 -26.70 -22.77
C TYR A 83 -9.97 -27.45 -21.45
N ALA A 84 -8.87 -28.10 -21.07
CA ALA A 84 -8.85 -28.94 -19.87
C ALA A 84 -9.04 -28.08 -18.61
N ASP A 85 -10.03 -28.44 -17.80
CA ASP A 85 -10.34 -27.82 -16.50
C ASP A 85 -9.84 -28.76 -15.41
N THR A 86 -8.59 -28.51 -14.97
CA THR A 86 -7.84 -29.48 -14.13
C THR A 86 -8.20 -29.37 -12.65
N ASP A 87 -8.56 -28.19 -12.18
CA ASP A 87 -8.86 -27.91 -10.77
C ASP A 87 -10.36 -27.73 -10.48
N GLY A 88 -11.19 -27.63 -11.52
CA GLY A 88 -12.64 -27.68 -11.45
C GLY A 88 -13.33 -26.34 -11.19
N ASP A 89 -12.73 -25.22 -11.56
CA ASP A 89 -13.33 -23.88 -11.39
C ASP A 89 -14.11 -23.37 -12.61
N THR A 90 -14.18 -24.17 -13.68
CA THR A 90 -14.86 -23.91 -14.95
C THR A 90 -14.12 -23.04 -15.96
N PHE A 91 -12.87 -22.68 -15.68
CA PHE A 91 -11.94 -22.08 -16.63
C PHE A 91 -10.91 -23.12 -17.06
N GLY A 92 -10.47 -23.04 -18.31
CA GLY A 92 -9.68 -24.10 -18.92
C GLY A 92 -8.31 -23.64 -19.40
N ASN A 93 -7.42 -24.61 -19.52
CA ASN A 93 -6.04 -24.41 -19.95
C ASN A 93 -5.92 -24.14 -21.45
N LEU A 94 -5.52 -22.93 -21.84
CA LEU A 94 -5.28 -22.59 -23.25
C LEU A 94 -4.27 -23.52 -23.94
N ALA A 95 -3.32 -24.11 -23.20
CA ALA A 95 -2.29 -25.00 -23.72
C ALA A 95 -2.73 -26.48 -23.82
N ASP A 96 -3.85 -26.86 -23.20
CA ASP A 96 -4.40 -28.23 -23.26
C ASP A 96 -5.84 -28.19 -23.77
N SER A 97 -6.01 -28.48 -25.07
CA SER A 97 -7.31 -28.43 -25.73
C SER A 97 -7.58 -29.63 -26.61
N ILE A 98 -8.86 -29.93 -26.78
CA ILE A 98 -9.41 -30.96 -27.66
C ILE A 98 -10.54 -30.36 -28.49
N VAL A 99 -10.69 -30.82 -29.73
CA VAL A 99 -11.82 -30.44 -30.60
C VAL A 99 -12.83 -31.59 -30.59
N SER A 100 -14.09 -31.28 -30.30
CA SER A 100 -15.18 -32.26 -30.26
C SER A 100 -16.55 -31.57 -30.38
N CYS A 101 -17.53 -32.30 -30.92
CA CYS A 101 -18.91 -31.88 -31.02
C CYS A 101 -19.56 -31.64 -29.64
N ASN A 102 -19.28 -32.50 -28.67
CA ASN A 102 -19.86 -32.44 -27.33
C ASN A 102 -18.78 -32.16 -26.28
N GLN A 103 -19.15 -31.51 -25.17
CA GLN A 103 -18.22 -31.24 -24.06
C GLN A 103 -17.62 -32.53 -23.50
N PRO A 104 -16.30 -32.75 -23.61
CA PRO A 104 -15.64 -33.88 -22.98
C PRO A 104 -15.63 -33.70 -21.46
N ALA A 105 -15.64 -34.80 -20.71
CA ALA A 105 -15.55 -34.74 -19.25
C ALA A 105 -14.20 -34.15 -18.80
N GLY A 106 -14.24 -33.14 -17.93
CA GLY A 106 -13.05 -32.43 -17.46
C GLY A 106 -12.53 -31.35 -18.43
N TYR A 107 -13.34 -30.93 -19.40
CA TYR A 107 -13.01 -29.82 -20.29
C TYR A 107 -14.14 -28.78 -20.29
N VAL A 108 -13.81 -27.52 -20.55
CA VAL A 108 -14.72 -26.36 -20.62
C VAL A 108 -14.46 -25.53 -21.87
N ALA A 109 -15.41 -24.68 -22.27
CA ALA A 109 -15.26 -23.86 -23.48
C ALA A 109 -14.42 -22.60 -23.24
N ASP A 110 -14.34 -22.14 -21.99
CA ASP A 110 -13.55 -20.99 -21.60
C ASP A 110 -12.07 -21.38 -21.44
N ASN A 111 -11.17 -20.53 -21.92
CA ASN A 111 -9.72 -20.77 -21.92
C ASN A 111 -8.93 -19.70 -21.15
N THR A 112 -9.61 -18.96 -20.29
CA THR A 112 -9.07 -17.75 -19.67
C THR A 112 -8.43 -17.98 -18.30
N ASP A 113 -8.30 -19.23 -17.87
CA ASP A 113 -7.66 -19.59 -16.60
C ASP A 113 -6.23 -19.05 -16.52
N CYS A 114 -5.90 -18.42 -15.39
CA CYS A 114 -4.55 -17.91 -15.12
C CYS A 114 -3.72 -18.83 -14.19
N ASP A 115 -4.32 -19.79 -13.50
CA ASP A 115 -3.65 -20.86 -12.76
C ASP A 115 -4.47 -22.16 -12.77
N ASP A 116 -4.24 -22.99 -13.80
CA ASP A 116 -4.89 -24.30 -14.02
C ASP A 116 -4.69 -25.35 -12.90
N THR A 117 -4.03 -24.98 -11.80
CA THR A 117 -3.77 -25.87 -10.67
C THR A 117 -4.47 -25.44 -9.40
N ASN A 118 -5.18 -24.31 -9.42
CA ASN A 118 -5.79 -23.69 -8.27
C ASN A 118 -7.17 -23.08 -8.56
N ASN A 119 -8.22 -23.82 -8.19
CA ASN A 119 -9.63 -23.43 -8.39
C ASN A 119 -10.12 -22.19 -7.64
N THR A 120 -9.23 -21.44 -6.99
CA THR A 120 -9.53 -20.13 -6.41
C THR A 120 -8.90 -18.98 -7.19
N VAL A 121 -8.16 -19.26 -8.27
CA VAL A 121 -7.41 -18.30 -9.07
C VAL A 121 -7.90 -18.39 -10.51
N TYR A 122 -8.93 -17.60 -10.83
CA TYR A 122 -9.58 -17.59 -12.12
C TYR A 122 -10.18 -16.22 -12.43
N PRO A 123 -10.46 -15.90 -13.71
CA PRO A 123 -10.98 -14.59 -14.10
C PRO A 123 -12.23 -14.18 -13.33
N GLY A 124 -12.12 -13.10 -12.56
CA GLY A 124 -13.21 -12.57 -11.73
C GLY A 124 -13.45 -13.30 -10.40
N ALA A 125 -12.52 -14.16 -9.95
CA ALA A 125 -12.53 -14.70 -8.60
C ALA A 125 -12.52 -13.58 -7.54
N PRO A 126 -13.04 -13.81 -6.33
CA PRO A 126 -12.87 -12.86 -5.22
C PRO A 126 -11.41 -12.85 -4.72
N GLU A 127 -10.83 -11.67 -4.56
CA GLU A 127 -9.50 -11.49 -3.95
C GLU A 127 -9.44 -12.04 -2.52
N ILE A 128 -8.37 -12.80 -2.25
CA ILE A 128 -8.01 -13.23 -0.90
C ILE A 128 -6.97 -12.26 -0.37
N GLN A 129 -7.43 -11.35 0.49
CA GLN A 129 -6.64 -10.27 1.06
C GLN A 129 -5.26 -10.71 1.59
N CYS A 130 -4.24 -9.98 1.14
CA CYS A 130 -2.88 -9.95 1.64
C CYS A 130 -2.07 -11.25 1.43
N ASN A 131 -2.38 -12.02 0.40
CA ASN A 131 -1.65 -13.24 0.09
C ASN A 131 -0.65 -13.07 -1.08
N GLY A 132 -0.67 -11.93 -1.77
CA GLY A 132 0.20 -11.61 -2.90
C GLY A 132 -0.13 -12.35 -4.20
N ILE A 133 -1.32 -12.94 -4.31
CA ILE A 133 -1.83 -13.64 -5.49
C ILE A 133 -2.88 -12.72 -6.15
N ASP A 134 -2.93 -12.75 -7.48
CA ASP A 134 -3.99 -12.09 -8.28
C ASP A 134 -5.04 -13.16 -8.55
N GLU A 135 -5.98 -13.35 -7.63
CA GLU A 135 -7.01 -14.38 -7.78
C GLU A 135 -7.86 -14.14 -9.02
N ASN A 136 -8.17 -12.88 -9.31
CA ASN A 136 -9.16 -12.53 -10.32
C ASN A 136 -8.58 -12.33 -11.73
N CYS A 137 -7.27 -12.54 -11.89
CA CYS A 137 -6.49 -12.41 -13.12
C CYS A 137 -6.57 -11.01 -13.77
N ASN A 138 -6.75 -9.92 -13.01
CA ASN A 138 -6.84 -8.56 -13.56
C ASN A 138 -5.48 -7.86 -13.70
N GLY A 139 -4.40 -8.51 -13.27
CA GLY A 139 -3.03 -7.98 -13.27
C GLY A 139 -2.65 -7.22 -12.00
N MET A 140 -3.48 -7.23 -10.96
CA MET A 140 -3.24 -6.58 -9.68
C MET A 140 -3.58 -7.55 -8.54
N ALA A 141 -2.56 -8.01 -7.83
CA ALA A 141 -2.74 -8.81 -6.61
C ALA A 141 -3.21 -7.92 -5.45
N ASP A 142 -4.08 -8.46 -4.59
CA ASP A 142 -4.57 -7.85 -3.35
C ASP A 142 -5.28 -6.48 -3.55
N ASP A 143 -5.92 -6.25 -4.70
CA ASP A 143 -6.48 -4.94 -5.06
C ASP A 143 -7.82 -4.58 -4.37
N VAL A 144 -8.22 -5.36 -3.37
CA VAL A 144 -9.43 -5.17 -2.57
C VAL A 144 -9.15 -5.38 -1.08
N ASP A 145 -8.80 -4.29 -0.38
CA ASP A 145 -8.88 -4.23 1.09
C ASP A 145 -9.94 -3.22 1.55
N SER A 146 -10.78 -3.64 2.49
CA SER A 146 -11.83 -2.81 3.10
C SER A 146 -11.74 -2.77 4.63
N ILE A 147 -10.74 -3.44 5.21
CA ILE A 147 -10.48 -3.43 6.64
C ILE A 147 -9.65 -2.19 6.92
N ASN A 148 -10.10 -1.36 7.86
CA ASN A 148 -9.32 -0.19 8.24
C ASN A 148 -8.15 -0.60 9.15
N PRO A 149 -7.00 0.10 9.09
CA PRO A 149 -5.87 -0.17 9.96
C PRO A 149 -6.21 0.03 11.43
N VAL A 150 -5.55 -0.73 12.30
CA VAL A 150 -5.62 -0.57 13.76
C VAL A 150 -4.60 0.48 14.18
N CYS A 151 -5.08 1.65 14.61
CA CYS A 151 -4.24 2.74 15.10
C CYS A 151 -4.00 2.62 16.60
N LEU A 152 -2.73 2.54 17.01
CA LEU A 152 -2.32 2.49 18.41
C LEU A 152 -1.31 3.60 18.69
N THR A 153 -1.61 4.42 19.70
CA THR A 153 -0.74 5.52 20.14
C THR A 153 -0.16 5.29 21.54
N LYS A 154 0.96 5.94 21.81
CA LYS A 154 1.56 6.11 23.13
C LYS A 154 1.82 7.58 23.39
N ASP A 155 1.61 7.98 24.63
CA ASP A 155 1.97 9.32 25.09
C ASP A 155 3.49 9.45 25.20
N ILE A 156 4.00 10.64 24.93
CA ILE A 156 5.44 10.95 24.98
C ILE A 156 5.71 12.29 25.66
N THR A 157 6.93 12.46 26.12
CA THR A 157 7.45 13.74 26.62
C THR A 157 8.59 14.20 25.74
N VAL A 158 8.53 15.45 25.28
CA VAL A 158 9.57 16.07 24.46
C VAL A 158 10.08 17.34 25.12
N GLN A 159 11.37 17.60 24.97
CA GLN A 159 12.02 18.81 25.46
C GLN A 159 12.18 19.79 24.30
N LEU A 160 11.95 21.08 24.54
CA LEU A 160 12.40 22.10 23.61
C LEU A 160 13.93 22.02 23.43
N ASP A 161 14.45 22.53 22.32
CA ASP A 161 15.89 22.67 22.08
C ASP A 161 16.40 24.04 22.57
N GLY A 162 17.71 24.31 22.38
CA GLY A 162 18.32 25.59 22.77
C GLY A 162 17.80 26.82 21.99
N THR A 163 16.95 26.62 20.98
CA THR A 163 16.25 27.66 20.23
C THR A 163 14.78 27.80 20.63
N GLY A 164 14.30 26.95 21.54
CA GLY A 164 12.91 26.94 22.03
C GLY A 164 11.93 26.17 21.14
N ASN A 165 12.41 25.21 20.34
CA ASN A 165 11.58 24.41 19.42
C ASN A 165 11.73 22.90 19.69
N ALA A 166 10.68 22.13 19.40
CA ALA A 166 10.71 20.67 19.36
C ALA A 166 9.92 20.16 18.16
N SER A 167 10.26 18.98 17.66
CA SER A 167 9.48 18.29 16.65
C SER A 167 9.39 16.79 16.94
N ILE A 168 8.35 16.17 16.40
CA ILE A 168 8.11 14.74 16.48
C ILE A 168 7.85 14.17 15.08
N VAL A 169 8.06 12.87 14.94
CA VAL A 169 7.63 12.09 13.79
C VAL A 169 6.56 11.08 14.22
N ALA A 170 5.82 10.52 13.27
CA ALA A 170 4.74 9.58 13.56
C ALA A 170 5.22 8.37 14.39
N ALA A 171 6.43 7.87 14.12
CA ALA A 171 7.04 6.77 14.86
C ALA A 171 7.28 7.06 16.36
N ASP A 172 7.36 8.33 16.75
CA ASP A 172 7.56 8.70 18.16
C ASP A 172 6.31 8.41 18.99
N VAL A 173 5.12 8.62 18.42
CA VAL A 173 3.82 8.42 19.09
C VAL A 173 3.14 7.11 18.73
N ASP A 174 3.62 6.39 17.71
CA ASP A 174 3.11 5.08 17.36
C ASP A 174 3.42 4.02 18.44
N ASN A 175 2.44 3.17 18.73
CA ASN A 175 2.52 2.10 19.70
C ASN A 175 2.23 0.73 19.05
N GLY A 176 2.75 0.54 17.84
CA GLY A 176 2.57 -0.69 17.09
C GLY A 176 1.23 -0.73 16.36
N SER A 177 0.86 0.37 15.69
CA SER A 177 -0.24 0.35 14.74
C SER A 177 -0.01 -0.75 13.71
N SER A 178 -1.09 -1.40 13.27
CA SER A 178 -1.01 -2.58 12.42
C SER A 178 -2.17 -2.63 11.45
N ASP A 179 -1.99 -3.39 10.39
CA ASP A 179 -3.01 -3.68 9.41
C ASP A 179 -2.87 -5.14 8.95
N ASN A 180 -3.91 -5.71 8.34
CA ASN A 180 -3.88 -7.08 7.78
C ASN A 180 -2.99 -7.16 6.53
N CYS A 181 -3.02 -6.15 5.65
CA CYS A 181 -2.25 -6.08 4.40
C CYS A 181 -0.99 -5.22 4.54
N GLY A 182 -0.95 -4.37 5.56
CA GLY A 182 0.23 -3.58 5.92
C GLY A 182 -0.06 -2.09 5.90
N ILE A 183 0.91 -1.30 6.33
CA ILE A 183 0.75 0.16 6.43
C ILE A 183 1.59 0.82 5.33
N ASP A 184 0.97 1.67 4.52
CA ASP A 184 1.67 2.52 3.56
C ASP A 184 2.31 3.71 4.26
N THR A 185 1.49 4.50 4.96
CA THR A 185 1.95 5.76 5.56
C THR A 185 1.40 5.99 6.96
N MET A 186 2.22 6.68 7.76
CA MET A 186 1.83 7.23 9.05
C MET A 186 2.20 8.70 9.11
N THR A 187 1.25 9.53 9.51
CA THR A 187 1.45 10.98 9.67
C THR A 187 0.95 11.45 11.02
N VAL A 188 1.61 12.45 11.61
CA VAL A 188 1.23 13.03 12.90
C VAL A 188 1.08 14.54 12.79
N SER A 189 0.02 15.08 13.38
CA SER A 189 -0.23 16.53 13.41
C SER A 189 -0.93 16.97 14.71
N PRO A 190 -0.50 18.09 15.34
CA PRO A 190 0.69 18.87 15.02
C PRO A 190 1.99 18.11 15.31
N SER A 191 3.06 18.44 14.58
CA SER A 191 4.38 17.78 14.71
C SER A 191 5.51 18.71 15.10
N ASN A 192 5.23 20.00 15.31
CA ASN A 192 6.20 21.01 15.69
C ASN A 192 5.64 21.81 16.87
N PHE A 193 6.50 22.09 17.85
CA PHE A 193 6.16 22.72 19.11
C PHE A 193 7.17 23.81 19.45
N ASN A 194 6.72 24.81 20.20
CA ASN A 194 7.56 25.87 20.75
C ASN A 194 7.14 26.22 22.18
N SER A 195 7.68 27.30 22.75
CA SER A 195 7.38 27.76 24.11
C SER A 195 5.91 28.12 24.38
N SER A 196 5.07 28.32 23.35
CA SER A 196 3.62 28.47 23.52
C SER A 196 2.88 27.15 23.71
N ASN A 197 3.54 26.03 23.40
CA ASN A 197 3.01 24.68 23.50
C ASN A 197 3.44 23.97 24.79
N THR A 198 4.04 24.65 25.77
CA THR A 198 4.47 23.99 27.02
C THR A 198 3.29 23.36 27.77
N GLY A 199 3.47 22.13 28.25
CA GLY A 199 2.41 21.30 28.84
C GLY A 199 1.89 20.24 27.87
N ASP A 200 0.70 19.72 28.14
CA ASP A 200 0.11 18.63 27.35
C ASP A 200 -0.49 19.14 26.04
N ASN A 201 -0.09 18.54 24.93
CA ASN A 201 -0.64 18.81 23.60
C ASN A 201 -1.21 17.51 23.03
N ILE A 202 -2.44 17.55 22.54
CA ILE A 202 -3.02 16.41 21.83
C ILE A 202 -2.55 16.45 20.39
N VAL A 203 -2.01 15.33 19.91
CA VAL A 203 -1.68 15.12 18.50
C VAL A 203 -2.51 13.98 17.93
N THR A 204 -2.80 14.07 16.63
CA THR A 204 -3.50 13.03 15.88
C THR A 204 -2.51 12.26 15.02
N LEU A 205 -2.41 10.96 15.25
CA LEU A 205 -1.77 10.00 14.36
C LEU A 205 -2.81 9.55 13.33
N THR A 206 -2.49 9.64 12.05
CA THR A 206 -3.26 9.05 10.94
C THR A 206 -2.44 7.93 10.34
N VAL A 207 -3.02 6.73 10.31
CA VAL A 207 -2.44 5.52 9.73
C VAL A 207 -3.24 5.18 8.49
N THR A 208 -2.57 4.99 7.36
CA THR A 208 -3.16 4.63 6.07
C THR A 208 -2.52 3.35 5.56
N ASP A 209 -3.31 2.37 5.16
CA ASP A 209 -2.85 1.11 4.54
C ASP A 209 -2.47 1.30 3.06
N LEU A 210 -2.11 0.20 2.38
CA LEU A 210 -1.67 0.20 0.97
C LEU A 210 -2.83 0.48 0.00
N GLU A 211 -4.05 0.14 0.38
CA GLU A 211 -5.27 0.26 -0.42
C GLU A 211 -6.02 1.59 -0.16
N GLY A 212 -5.54 2.41 0.78
CA GLY A 212 -6.01 3.75 1.08
C GLY A 212 -7.04 3.85 2.21
N ASN A 213 -7.36 2.77 2.93
CA ASN A 213 -8.15 2.87 4.15
C ASN A 213 -7.34 3.57 5.24
N SER A 214 -8.01 4.30 6.12
CA SER A 214 -7.32 5.09 7.13
C SER A 214 -8.05 5.16 8.46
N THR A 215 -7.25 5.14 9.53
CA THR A 215 -7.72 5.28 10.91
C THR A 215 -6.93 6.38 11.60
N GLN A 216 -7.62 7.11 12.48
CA GLN A 216 -7.01 8.14 13.31
C GLN A 216 -7.11 7.78 14.79
N CYS A 217 -6.04 8.06 15.53
CA CYS A 217 -6.02 7.98 16.98
C CYS A 217 -5.17 9.11 17.56
N THR A 218 -5.35 9.41 18.86
CA THR A 218 -4.71 10.56 19.50
C THR A 218 -3.66 10.13 20.52
N ALA A 219 -2.59 10.91 20.65
CA ALA A 219 -1.58 10.79 21.71
C ALA A 219 -1.44 12.12 22.45
N THR A 220 -1.05 12.07 23.71
CA THR A 220 -0.61 13.25 24.47
C THR A 220 0.90 13.42 24.32
N VAL A 221 1.32 14.59 23.86
CA VAL A 221 2.71 15.04 23.82
C VAL A 221 2.89 16.10 24.89
N THR A 222 3.53 15.72 25.99
CA THR A 222 3.91 16.65 27.05
C THR A 222 5.18 17.38 26.62
N VAL A 223 5.06 18.67 26.30
CA VAL A 223 6.19 19.52 25.96
C VAL A 223 6.72 20.13 27.24
N GLU A 224 7.92 19.73 27.61
CA GLU A 224 8.66 20.35 28.70
C GLU A 224 9.54 21.45 28.13
N ASP A 225 9.57 22.58 28.83
CA ASP A 225 10.62 23.57 28.58
C ASP A 225 11.95 22.87 28.79
N THR A 226 12.96 23.22 27.98
CA THR A 226 14.33 22.88 28.32
C THR A 226 14.49 23.12 29.82
N LEU A 227 14.89 22.11 30.56
CA LEU A 227 15.68 22.34 31.76
C LEU A 227 16.95 23.04 31.26
N GLY A 228 16.84 24.32 30.94
CA GLY A 228 17.90 25.29 30.90
C GLY A 228 18.42 25.38 32.32
N ILE A 229 19.07 24.30 32.76
CA ILE A 229 20.14 24.38 33.72
C ILE A 229 21.10 25.34 33.06
N ASP A 230 21.03 26.61 33.45
CA ASP A 230 22.10 27.18 34.25
C ASP A 230 23.42 26.40 34.09
N ASP A 231 24.02 26.39 32.88
CA ASP A 231 25.47 26.23 32.80
C ASP A 231 26.02 27.58 33.27
N PHE A 232 25.93 27.80 34.58
CA PHE A 232 26.61 28.87 35.29
C PHE A 232 28.10 28.50 35.32
N ASN A 233 28.66 28.35 34.13
CA ASN A 233 30.00 27.88 33.87
C ASN A 233 30.97 28.93 34.37
N LEU A 234 31.84 28.56 35.31
CA LEU A 234 32.85 29.44 35.87
C LEU A 234 33.73 30.11 34.79
N ASN A 235 33.86 29.50 33.61
CA ASN A 235 34.67 30.02 32.51
C ASN A 235 33.94 31.02 31.61
N SER A 236 32.61 31.05 31.60
CA SER A 236 31.83 31.97 30.73
C SER A 236 31.69 33.37 31.32
N VAL A 237 31.77 33.51 32.65
CA VAL A 237 31.70 34.83 33.30
C VAL A 237 33.06 35.51 33.29
N ARG A 238 33.15 36.67 32.65
CA ARG A 238 34.39 37.47 32.56
C ARG A 238 34.26 38.74 33.39
N ILE A 239 35.30 39.08 34.14
CA ILE A 239 35.34 40.30 34.95
C ILE A 239 36.52 41.16 34.48
N THR A 240 36.25 42.43 34.17
CA THR A 240 37.27 43.37 33.69
C THR A 240 36.90 44.81 34.08
N PRO A 241 37.87 45.67 34.42
CA PRO A 241 39.29 45.34 34.60
C PRO A 241 39.53 44.49 35.86
N ASN A 242 40.61 43.72 35.88
CA ASN A 242 41.14 43.02 37.05
C ASN A 242 42.66 42.82 36.84
N PRO A 243 43.55 43.58 37.50
CA PRO A 243 43.29 44.48 38.62
C PRO A 243 42.33 45.63 38.29
N PHE A 244 41.53 46.05 39.28
CA PHE A 244 40.51 47.09 39.12
C PHE A 244 40.84 48.33 39.96
N ASP A 245 40.28 49.47 39.57
CA ASP A 245 40.35 50.72 40.33
C ASP A 245 39.00 51.06 41.00
N SER A 246 38.12 51.78 40.31
CA SER A 246 36.85 52.29 40.87
C SER A 246 35.61 51.50 40.43
N TYR A 247 35.74 50.66 39.40
CA TYR A 247 34.65 49.87 38.85
C TYR A 247 35.13 48.56 38.21
N ILE A 248 34.20 47.62 38.05
CA ILE A 248 34.36 46.42 37.21
C ILE A 248 33.08 46.16 36.39
N TYR A 249 33.27 45.58 35.21
CA TYR A 249 32.20 44.96 34.43
C TYR A 249 32.22 43.45 34.62
N VAL A 250 31.03 42.88 34.82
CA VAL A 250 30.80 41.43 34.77
C VAL A 250 30.05 41.13 33.49
N TYR A 251 30.64 40.33 32.61
CA TYR A 251 30.02 39.85 31.38
C TYR A 251 29.49 38.43 31.57
N LEU A 252 28.23 38.23 31.23
CA LEU A 252 27.43 37.03 31.44
C LEU A 252 27.12 36.33 30.09
N PRO A 253 26.99 34.99 30.08
CA PRO A 253 26.56 34.23 28.91
C PRO A 253 25.13 34.58 28.49
N LEU A 254 24.77 34.29 27.23
CA LEU A 254 23.49 34.68 26.60
C LEU A 254 22.25 34.27 27.43
N GLY A 255 22.24 33.08 28.02
CA GLY A 255 21.13 32.58 28.84
C GLY A 255 20.87 33.37 30.13
N LEU A 256 21.72 34.34 30.47
CA LEU A 256 21.65 35.15 31.69
C LEU A 256 21.49 36.65 31.40
N HIS A 257 21.21 37.02 30.15
CA HIS A 257 20.97 38.41 29.78
C HIS A 257 19.67 38.91 30.41
N ASN A 258 19.64 40.19 30.78
CA ASN A 258 18.47 40.86 31.33
C ASN A 258 17.87 40.19 32.58
N SER A 259 18.71 39.42 33.30
CA SER A 259 18.36 38.73 34.54
C SER A 259 18.83 39.49 35.77
N ASP A 260 18.20 39.20 36.92
CA ASP A 260 18.51 39.79 38.22
C ASP A 260 19.60 39.03 38.99
N PHE A 261 20.51 39.79 39.59
CA PHE A 261 21.66 39.27 40.33
C PHE A 261 21.83 39.94 41.69
N GLU A 262 22.41 39.20 42.63
CA GLU A 262 23.01 39.75 43.85
C GLU A 262 24.52 39.62 43.77
N VAL A 263 25.20 40.76 43.90
CA VAL A 263 26.65 40.89 43.81
C VAL A 263 27.21 41.26 45.18
N LYS A 264 28.11 40.42 45.70
CA LYS A 264 28.80 40.65 46.97
C LYS A 264 30.31 40.62 46.79
N ILE A 265 31.04 41.51 47.44
CA ILE A 265 32.51 41.49 47.50
C ILE A 265 32.94 41.26 48.94
N PHE A 266 33.92 40.39 49.13
CA PHE A 266 34.48 39.98 50.42
C PHE A 266 35.97 40.33 50.48
N ASP A 267 36.42 40.85 51.62
CA ASP A 267 37.85 40.94 51.92
C ASP A 267 38.43 39.55 52.29
N LEU A 268 39.76 39.46 52.47
CA LEU A 268 40.44 38.21 52.84
C LEU A 268 40.00 37.64 54.20
N ASN A 269 39.41 38.46 55.07
CA ASN A 269 38.88 38.02 56.36
C ASN A 269 37.43 37.53 56.26
N GLY A 270 36.85 37.55 55.05
CA GLY A 270 35.48 37.12 54.79
C GLY A 270 34.41 38.16 55.13
N ARG A 271 34.78 39.40 55.46
CA ARG A 271 33.80 40.48 55.69
C ARG A 271 33.26 40.99 54.36
N ILE A 272 31.95 41.18 54.28
CA ILE A 272 31.28 41.75 53.11
C ILE A 272 31.56 43.25 53.06
N VAL A 273 32.23 43.70 52.00
CA VAL A 273 32.57 45.11 51.76
C VAL A 273 31.74 45.75 50.64
N TYR A 274 31.00 44.93 49.87
CA TYR A 274 30.04 45.38 48.86
C TYR A 274 28.86 44.41 48.80
N ASN A 275 27.63 44.91 48.69
CA ASN A 275 26.42 44.07 48.56
C ASN A 275 25.29 44.83 47.86
N HIS A 276 25.05 44.53 46.59
CA HIS A 276 24.01 45.17 45.79
C HIS A 276 23.21 44.16 44.96
N ARG A 277 21.95 44.52 44.70
CA ARG A 277 21.10 43.84 43.71
C ARG A 277 21.10 44.64 42.42
N MET A 278 21.24 43.95 41.30
CA MET A 278 21.45 44.57 40.00
C MET A 278 20.83 43.71 38.90
N THR A 279 20.27 44.34 37.88
CA THR A 279 19.79 43.66 36.67
C THR A 279 20.85 43.80 35.58
N SER A 280 21.16 42.71 34.90
CA SER A 280 22.08 42.77 33.75
C SER A 280 21.43 43.49 32.58
N ASN A 281 22.20 44.20 31.78
CA ASN A 281 21.74 44.82 30.55
C ASN A 281 22.57 44.30 29.38
N GLY A 282 21.94 43.55 28.46
CA GLY A 282 22.65 42.90 27.35
C GLY A 282 23.79 41.97 27.83
N GLY A 283 23.60 41.33 28.99
CA GLY A 283 24.58 40.45 29.61
C GLY A 283 25.70 41.14 30.38
N ARG A 284 25.63 42.45 30.61
CA ARG A 284 26.64 43.19 31.39
C ARG A 284 26.06 43.68 32.71
N LEU A 285 26.79 43.46 33.80
CA LEU A 285 26.60 44.16 35.07
C LEU A 285 27.73 45.17 35.26
N GLU A 286 27.39 46.37 35.71
CA GLU A 286 28.33 47.46 35.98
C GLU A 286 28.44 47.68 37.49
N VAL A 287 29.52 47.19 38.09
CA VAL A 287 29.75 47.26 39.53
C VAL A 287 30.64 48.46 39.82
N ASN A 288 30.02 49.56 40.22
CA ASN A 288 30.66 50.85 40.52
C ASN A 288 30.76 51.08 42.04
N GLY A 289 31.45 52.16 42.45
CA GLY A 289 31.56 52.56 43.85
C GLY A 289 32.64 51.77 44.60
N LEU A 290 33.66 51.29 43.89
CA LEU A 290 34.72 50.46 44.45
C LEU A 290 35.98 51.26 44.82
N GLU A 291 35.99 52.57 44.57
CA GLU A 291 37.10 53.50 44.87
C GLU A 291 37.45 53.58 46.36
N GLN A 292 36.54 53.21 47.25
CA GLN A 292 36.75 53.23 48.70
C GLN A 292 37.44 51.96 49.23
N LEU A 293 37.65 50.96 48.37
CA LEU A 293 38.31 49.72 48.75
C LEU A 293 39.84 49.91 48.77
N GLU A 294 40.48 49.43 49.84
CA GLU A 294 41.94 49.45 49.98
C GLU A 294 42.62 48.54 48.93
N GLU A 295 43.89 48.81 48.62
CA GLU A 295 44.69 47.94 47.74
C GLU A 295 44.90 46.55 48.36
N ALA A 296 44.08 45.60 47.93
CA ALA A 296 44.10 44.24 48.43
C ALA A 296 43.48 43.25 47.43
N PRO A 297 43.74 41.94 47.58
CA PRO A 297 42.93 40.92 46.92
C PRO A 297 41.56 40.80 47.59
N TYR A 298 40.53 40.63 46.77
CA TYR A 298 39.14 40.43 47.17
C TYR A 298 38.53 39.20 46.48
N PHE A 299 37.39 38.74 46.97
CA PHE A 299 36.56 37.76 46.27
C PHE A 299 35.19 38.36 45.96
N ILE A 300 34.73 38.18 44.72
CA ILE A 300 33.37 38.55 44.31
C ILE A 300 32.51 37.30 44.19
N LYS A 301 31.32 37.35 44.80
CA LYS A 301 30.24 36.37 44.62
C LYS A 301 29.13 36.98 43.79
N ILE A 302 28.79 36.35 42.67
CA ILE A 302 27.64 36.73 41.82
C ILE A 302 26.61 35.62 41.94
N THR A 303 25.38 35.95 42.34
CA THR A 303 24.30 34.99 42.55
C THR A 303 23.11 35.33 41.65
N SER A 304 22.72 34.41 40.76
CA SER A 304 21.50 34.52 39.94
C SER A 304 20.26 34.44 40.82
N LYS A 305 19.27 35.33 40.61
CA LYS A 305 17.99 35.27 41.32
C LYS A 305 16.96 34.34 40.68
N ILE A 306 17.17 33.92 39.44
CA ILE A 306 16.27 33.02 38.72
C ILE A 306 16.53 31.56 39.13
N GLY A 307 17.81 31.16 39.26
CA GLY A 307 18.19 29.78 39.61
C GLY A 307 18.93 29.61 40.94
N GLY A 308 19.27 30.70 41.65
CA GLY A 308 20.01 30.65 42.93
C GLY A 308 21.49 30.28 42.81
N ASN A 309 21.95 29.91 41.62
CA ASN A 309 23.33 29.55 41.32
C ASN A 309 24.30 30.70 41.58
N SER A 310 25.51 30.37 42.04
CA SER A 310 26.53 31.37 42.39
C SER A 310 27.95 30.99 42.02
N ILE A 311 28.77 32.00 41.73
CA ILE A 311 30.18 31.86 41.35
C ILE A 311 31.01 32.75 42.25
N TYR A 312 32.25 32.35 42.46
CA TYR A 312 33.27 33.15 43.11
C TYR A 312 34.40 33.43 42.14
N LYS A 313 34.83 34.70 42.05
CA LYS A 313 36.07 35.07 41.34
C LYS A 313 36.96 35.91 42.24
N LYS A 314 38.27 35.78 42.03
CA LYS A 314 39.27 36.62 42.69
C LYS A 314 39.37 37.96 41.96
N LEU A 315 39.36 39.05 42.72
CA LEU A 315 39.65 40.39 42.26
C LEU A 315 40.93 40.90 42.94
N ILE A 316 41.62 41.82 42.29
CA ILE A 316 42.79 42.52 42.83
C ILE A 316 42.50 44.02 42.68
N LYS A 317 42.40 44.76 43.79
CA LYS A 317 42.39 46.22 43.73
C LYS A 317 43.83 46.69 43.57
N HIS A 318 44.05 47.57 42.60
CA HIS A 318 45.30 48.30 42.43
C HIS A 318 44.96 49.68 41.87
N GLU A 319 45.53 50.73 42.44
CA GLU A 319 45.40 52.11 41.94
C GLU A 319 46.28 52.37 40.70
#